data_AF-A0A8H6ID07-F1
#
_entry.id   AF-A0A8H6ID07-F1
#
_cell.length_a   1.000
_cell.length_b   1.000
_cell.length_c   1.000
_cell.angle_alpha   90.00
_cell.angle_beta   90.00
_cell.angle_gamma   90.00
#
_symmetry.space_group_name_H-M   'P 1'
#
loop_
_entity.id
_entity.type
_entity.pdbx_description
1 polymer ?
#
loop_
_entity_poly.entity_id
_entity_poly.type
_entity_poly.pdbx_seq_one_letter_code
_entity_poly.pdbx_strand_id
1 'polypeptide(L)'
;MSLKYFTRRTAIDATTTSPYLTNLNHLLTVPRAWLKRRSIYDPKLKSVRTKDRIRFWNIVPGDQIRLRGDKSNTLHEVLSVNRLSNRVFVKGASNDGADNKIAMTKNHHYSRCQLFVGNYEFPTSDGLGKEVVPVFAQRVTATKPSWNLLTGHFVWNRYAAKTLPRIPWESGHVQIPWPKPEKPTLPEPSNYDTSKEVVTEVTYKVPRIQQALSGPLPRPPTEEEFLTAMYNPGYKASFDDSAPVEVYLNMELSNPHARAKKQQRWKIRKSVEKSRLDEIVASEMKQLNGRTEREARAEAAFRWRDELKQKQEEQKKMRWKDRVADVNMIRKARNKVKKQERQRRKLTELQLEDEPNQFIPKDL
;
A
#
# COMPACT_ATOMS: atom_id res chain seq x y z
N MET A 1 -6.61 0.83 -8.10
CA MET A 1 -5.57 1.09 -9.11
C MET A 1 -5.64 0.01 -10.18
N SER A 2 -6.20 0.28 -11.36
CA SER A 2 -5.96 -0.58 -12.53
C SER A 2 -4.49 -0.42 -12.90
N LEU A 3 -3.68 -1.44 -12.60
CA LEU A 3 -2.27 -1.50 -13.02
C LEU A 3 -2.26 -1.63 -14.54
N LYS A 4 -2.28 -0.49 -15.26
CA LYS A 4 -2.05 -0.50 -16.70
C LYS A 4 -0.62 -0.97 -16.94
N TYR A 5 -0.47 -2.25 -17.30
CA TYR A 5 0.82 -2.81 -17.65
C TYR A 5 1.40 -2.09 -18.87
N PHE A 6 2.71 -1.90 -18.87
CA PHE A 6 3.41 -1.35 -20.02
C PHE A 6 3.51 -2.43 -21.10
N THR A 7 2.72 -2.29 -22.16
CA THR A 7 2.62 -3.24 -23.28
C THR A 7 2.99 -2.57 -24.61
N ARG A 8 3.30 -3.37 -25.64
CA ARG A 8 3.62 -2.85 -26.99
C ARG A 8 2.50 -1.96 -27.53
N ARG A 9 1.23 -2.33 -27.33
CA ARG A 9 0.06 -1.54 -27.74
C ARG A 9 0.06 -0.18 -27.04
N THR A 10 0.19 -0.15 -25.71
CA THR A 10 0.26 1.11 -24.96
C THR A 10 1.43 2.00 -25.34
N ALA A 11 2.53 1.42 -25.85
CA ALA A 11 3.67 2.19 -26.33
C ALA A 11 3.42 2.78 -27.73
N ILE A 12 2.71 2.07 -28.61
CA ILE A 12 2.28 2.57 -29.92
C ILE A 12 1.26 3.70 -29.71
N ASP A 13 0.28 3.48 -28.83
CA ASP A 13 -0.77 4.44 -28.47
C ASP A 13 -0.34 5.41 -27.36
N ALA A 14 0.96 5.73 -27.30
CA ALA A 14 1.51 6.62 -26.27
C ALA A 14 1.11 8.10 -26.47
N THR A 15 0.41 8.42 -27.55
CA THR A 15 -0.25 9.72 -27.77
C THR A 15 -1.45 9.84 -26.85
N THR A 16 -1.38 10.77 -25.90
CA THR A 16 -2.48 11.03 -24.95
C THR A 16 -3.17 12.35 -25.29
N THR A 17 -4.51 12.31 -25.34
CA THR A 17 -5.39 13.49 -25.41
C THR A 17 -5.82 13.97 -24.02
N SER A 18 -5.68 13.14 -22.99
CA SER A 18 -6.02 13.52 -21.61
C SER A 18 -5.01 14.54 -21.06
N PRO A 19 -5.47 15.62 -20.40
CA PRO A 19 -4.55 16.59 -19.84
C PRO A 19 -3.77 16.06 -18.63
N TYR A 20 -4.36 15.09 -17.92
CA TYR A 20 -3.82 14.59 -16.66
C TYR A 20 -2.70 13.54 -16.86
N LEU A 21 -1.79 13.50 -15.87
CA LEU A 21 -0.76 12.47 -15.77
C LEU A 21 -1.14 11.47 -14.67
N THR A 22 -1.59 10.28 -15.09
CA THR A 22 -2.03 9.21 -14.17
C THR A 22 -0.94 8.18 -13.89
N ASN A 23 -0.02 7.95 -14.82
CA ASN A 23 1.07 7.00 -14.67
C ASN A 23 2.38 7.52 -15.27
N LEU A 24 3.49 6.91 -14.87
CA LEU A 24 4.83 7.22 -15.35
C LEU A 24 5.41 6.11 -16.26
N ASN A 25 4.54 5.32 -16.89
CA ASN A 25 4.94 4.18 -17.72
C ASN A 25 5.79 4.61 -18.92
N HIS A 26 5.64 5.85 -19.41
CA HIS A 26 6.47 6.38 -20.48
C HIS A 26 7.94 6.54 -20.08
N LEU A 27 8.31 6.39 -18.81
CA LEU A 27 9.70 6.37 -18.35
C LEU A 27 10.32 4.97 -18.35
N LEU A 28 9.50 3.94 -18.47
CA LEU A 28 9.98 2.55 -18.53
C LEU A 28 10.77 2.31 -19.82
N THR A 29 11.78 1.46 -19.73
CA THR A 29 12.57 1.04 -20.88
C THR A 29 11.69 0.29 -21.87
N VAL A 30 11.73 0.72 -23.14
CA VAL A 30 11.03 0.02 -24.21
C VAL A 30 11.89 -1.18 -24.62
N PRO A 31 11.37 -2.42 -24.56
CA PRO A 31 12.10 -3.60 -25.02
C PRO A 31 12.55 -3.44 -26.48
N ARG A 32 13.82 -3.80 -26.77
CA ARG A 32 14.40 -3.66 -28.13
C ARG A 32 13.59 -4.41 -29.19
N ALA A 33 12.97 -5.53 -28.83
CA ALA A 33 12.12 -6.32 -29.72
C ALA A 33 10.90 -5.53 -30.23
N TRP A 34 10.40 -4.54 -29.49
CA TRP A 34 9.25 -3.73 -29.91
C TRP A 34 9.63 -2.61 -30.90
N LEU A 35 10.91 -2.21 -30.92
CA LEU A 35 11.42 -1.19 -31.84
C LEU A 35 11.62 -1.74 -33.26
N LYS A 36 11.82 -3.06 -33.38
CA LYS A 36 11.91 -3.74 -34.68
C LYS A 36 10.50 -3.93 -35.25
N ARG A 37 10.27 -3.49 -36.49
CA ARG A 37 9.03 -3.78 -37.23
C ARG A 37 9.07 -5.25 -37.66
N ARG A 38 7.98 -5.99 -37.45
CA ARG A 38 7.84 -7.37 -37.94
C ARG A 38 7.27 -7.42 -39.36
N SER A 39 6.43 -6.43 -39.70
CA SER A 39 5.79 -6.29 -41.01
C SER A 39 5.92 -4.84 -41.51
N ILE A 40 5.77 -4.63 -42.82
CA ILE A 40 5.71 -3.31 -43.45
C ILE A 40 4.48 -2.52 -42.96
N TYR A 41 3.38 -3.22 -42.65
CA TYR A 41 2.15 -2.63 -42.14
C TYR A 41 2.19 -2.29 -40.64
N ASP A 42 3.14 -2.86 -39.88
CA ASP A 42 3.26 -2.60 -38.44
C ASP A 42 3.67 -1.13 -38.19
N PRO A 43 3.00 -0.38 -37.30
CA PRO A 43 3.39 0.99 -36.99
C PRO A 43 4.80 1.04 -36.38
N LYS A 44 5.63 1.98 -36.87
CA LYS A 44 6.99 2.19 -36.34
C LYS A 44 6.92 2.94 -35.02
N LEU A 45 7.28 2.28 -33.92
CA LEU A 45 7.37 2.90 -32.60
C LEU A 45 8.51 3.94 -32.58
N LYS A 46 8.15 5.22 -32.52
CA LYS A 46 9.11 6.33 -32.34
C LYS A 46 9.26 6.60 -30.86
N SER A 47 10.44 6.35 -30.31
CA SER A 47 10.76 6.60 -28.90
C SER A 47 12.11 7.28 -28.78
N VAL A 48 12.19 8.25 -27.87
CA VAL A 48 13.47 8.80 -27.40
C VAL A 48 14.06 7.86 -26.33
N ARG A 49 15.36 7.96 -26.06
CA ARG A 49 16.03 7.28 -24.95
C ARG A 49 15.34 7.65 -23.63
N THR A 50 15.22 6.69 -22.71
CA THR A 50 14.50 6.86 -21.44
C THR A 50 15.01 8.04 -20.61
N LYS A 51 16.32 8.28 -20.61
CA LYS A 51 16.95 9.40 -19.88
C LYS A 51 16.53 10.78 -20.38
N ASP A 52 16.20 10.90 -21.67
CA ASP A 52 15.84 12.19 -22.26
C ASP A 52 14.30 12.39 -22.29
N ARG A 53 13.52 11.41 -21.84
CA ARG A 53 12.06 11.53 -21.76
C ARG A 53 11.67 12.44 -20.61
N ILE A 54 10.72 13.33 -20.87
CA ILE A 54 10.27 14.30 -19.88
C ILE A 54 9.37 13.58 -18.87
N ARG A 55 9.78 13.58 -17.59
CA ARG A 55 9.05 12.95 -16.50
C ARG A 55 7.70 13.62 -16.22
N PHE A 56 7.71 14.93 -16.04
CA PHE A 56 6.54 15.76 -15.76
C PHE A 56 6.42 16.82 -16.85
N TRP A 57 5.37 16.72 -17.66
CA TRP A 57 5.15 17.58 -18.82
C TRP A 57 4.40 18.85 -18.43
N ASN A 58 4.97 20.02 -18.71
CA ASN A 58 4.28 21.28 -18.44
C ASN A 58 3.33 21.70 -19.57
N ILE A 59 3.46 21.11 -20.76
CA ILE A 59 2.59 21.34 -21.92
C ILE A 59 1.66 20.14 -22.05
N VAL A 60 0.38 20.43 -22.16
CA VAL A 60 -0.71 19.47 -22.01
C VAL A 60 -1.77 19.73 -23.10
N PRO A 61 -2.53 18.71 -23.56
CA PRO A 61 -3.65 18.91 -24.46
C PRO A 61 -4.63 19.99 -23.98
N GLY A 62 -5.05 20.86 -24.89
CA GLY A 62 -5.86 22.06 -24.62
C GLY A 62 -5.04 23.32 -24.32
N ASP A 63 -3.73 23.23 -24.15
CA ASP A 63 -2.88 24.41 -24.02
C ASP A 63 -2.74 25.17 -25.33
N GLN A 64 -2.58 26.48 -25.22
CA GLN A 64 -2.16 27.33 -26.32
C GLN A 64 -0.64 27.52 -26.27
N ILE A 65 0.02 27.33 -27.41
CA ILE A 65 1.47 27.46 -27.53
C ILE A 65 1.84 28.32 -28.74
N ARG A 66 3.06 28.86 -28.69
CA ARG A 66 3.77 29.41 -29.85
C ARG A 66 5.00 28.59 -30.14
N LEU A 67 5.40 28.54 -31.39
CA LEU A 67 6.62 27.85 -31.82
C LEU A 67 7.82 28.81 -31.81
N ARG A 68 8.91 28.37 -31.19
CA ARG A 68 10.18 29.10 -31.09
C ARG A 68 10.90 29.04 -32.44
N GLY A 69 11.11 30.21 -33.03
CA GLY A 69 11.76 30.38 -34.34
C GLY A 69 10.78 30.58 -35.49
N ASP A 70 9.48 30.49 -35.25
CA ASP A 70 8.47 30.77 -36.26
C ASP A 70 8.19 32.29 -36.27
N LYS A 71 8.31 32.90 -37.45
CA LYS A 71 8.13 34.35 -37.63
C LYS A 71 6.66 34.79 -37.53
N SER A 72 5.74 33.87 -37.77
CA SER A 72 4.29 34.14 -37.81
C SER A 72 3.68 34.42 -36.44
N ASN A 73 4.38 34.10 -35.34
CA ASN A 73 3.88 34.20 -33.96
C ASN A 73 2.46 33.61 -33.77
N THR A 74 2.09 32.63 -34.60
CA THR A 74 0.75 32.04 -34.61
C THR A 74 0.50 31.23 -33.34
N LEU A 75 -0.66 31.45 -32.73
CA LEU A 75 -1.13 30.65 -31.61
C LEU A 75 -1.61 29.30 -32.12
N HIS A 76 -1.20 28.26 -31.40
CA HIS A 76 -1.41 26.88 -31.75
C HIS A 76 -2.02 26.14 -30.57
N GLU A 77 -3.18 25.53 -30.76
CA GLU A 77 -3.81 24.70 -29.75
C GLU A 77 -3.19 23.29 -29.76
N VAL A 78 -2.82 22.79 -28.59
CA VAL A 78 -2.28 21.44 -28.44
C VAL A 78 -3.42 20.43 -28.47
N LEU A 79 -3.45 19.58 -29.50
CA LEU A 79 -4.43 18.51 -29.64
C LEU A 79 -4.07 17.29 -28.78
N SER A 80 -2.84 16.82 -28.91
CA SER A 80 -2.36 15.64 -28.20
C SER A 80 -0.86 15.67 -27.97
N VAL A 81 -0.39 14.86 -27.05
CA VAL A 81 1.02 14.81 -26.67
C VAL A 81 1.51 13.37 -26.68
N ASN A 82 2.68 13.13 -27.29
CA ASN A 82 3.36 11.84 -27.20
C ASN A 82 4.54 11.93 -26.23
N ARG A 83 4.33 11.32 -25.06
CA ARG A 83 5.30 11.33 -23.95
C ARG A 83 6.53 10.44 -24.19
N LEU A 84 6.47 9.47 -25.11
CA LEU A 84 7.61 8.61 -25.47
C LEU A 84 8.58 9.27 -26.46
N SER A 85 8.06 10.09 -27.37
CA SER A 85 8.83 10.74 -28.43
C SER A 85 9.15 12.21 -28.17
N ASN A 86 8.70 12.78 -27.04
CA ASN A 86 8.81 14.21 -26.73
C ASN A 86 8.21 15.11 -27.82
N ARG A 87 7.07 14.69 -28.41
CA ARG A 87 6.37 15.41 -29.48
C ARG A 87 5.03 15.95 -29.00
N VAL A 88 4.74 17.18 -29.42
CA VAL A 88 3.47 17.86 -29.23
C VAL A 88 2.78 17.92 -30.58
N PHE A 89 1.54 17.45 -30.66
CA PHE A 89 0.70 17.52 -31.84
C PHE A 89 -0.22 18.72 -31.69
N VAL A 90 -0.15 19.59 -32.69
CA VAL A 90 -0.91 20.83 -32.73
C VAL A 90 -2.10 20.63 -33.66
N LYS A 91 -3.25 21.19 -33.27
CA LYS A 91 -4.42 21.28 -34.14
C LYS A 91 -4.03 22.04 -35.41
N GLY A 92 -4.16 21.40 -36.57
CA GLY A 92 -3.88 22.08 -37.83
C GLY A 92 -4.73 23.35 -37.90
N ALA A 93 -4.15 24.47 -38.36
CA ALA A 93 -4.97 25.61 -38.77
C ALA A 93 -6.00 25.05 -39.76
N SER A 94 -7.29 25.21 -39.47
CA SER A 94 -8.33 24.85 -40.42
C SER A 94 -8.00 25.63 -41.70
N ASN A 95 -7.65 24.90 -42.76
CA ASN A 95 -7.72 25.50 -44.08
C ASN A 95 -9.22 25.63 -44.35
N ASP A 96 -9.76 26.81 -44.05
CA ASP A 96 -11.12 27.18 -44.43
C ASP A 96 -11.21 27.03 -45.96
N GLY A 97 -11.87 25.97 -46.44
CA GLY A 97 -12.26 25.84 -47.84
C GLY A 97 -11.72 24.66 -48.66
N ALA A 98 -11.10 23.61 -48.08
CA ALA A 98 -10.77 22.40 -48.85
C ALA A 98 -11.49 21.16 -48.33
N ASP A 99 -12.49 20.71 -49.09
CA ASP A 99 -13.35 19.56 -48.85
C ASP A 99 -12.60 18.31 -48.33
N ASN A 100 -13.15 17.74 -47.25
CA ASN A 100 -12.98 16.37 -46.74
C ASN A 100 -11.56 15.80 -46.51
N LYS A 101 -10.49 16.58 -46.65
CA LYS A 101 -9.15 16.13 -46.26
C LYS A 101 -8.94 16.35 -44.76
N ILE A 102 -8.88 15.26 -44.00
CA ILE A 102 -8.54 15.28 -42.56
C ILE A 102 -7.28 16.13 -42.37
N ALA A 103 -7.41 17.24 -41.65
CA ALA A 103 -6.32 18.18 -41.44
C ALA A 103 -5.11 17.44 -40.83
N MET A 104 -4.01 17.39 -41.56
CA MET A 104 -2.81 16.70 -41.09
C MET A 104 -2.28 17.40 -39.85
N THR A 105 -2.30 16.72 -38.71
CA THR A 105 -1.77 17.26 -37.45
C THR A 105 -0.27 17.46 -37.58
N LYS A 106 0.20 18.72 -37.48
CA LYS A 106 1.62 19.01 -37.43
C LYS A 106 2.16 18.61 -36.06
N ASN A 107 3.37 18.06 -36.03
CA ASN A 107 4.05 17.71 -34.79
C ASN A 107 5.34 18.50 -34.60
N HIS A 108 5.55 18.96 -33.38
CA HIS A 108 6.72 19.74 -33.00
C HIS A 108 7.40 19.08 -31.80
N HIS A 109 8.71 19.29 -31.68
CA HIS A 109 9.43 18.83 -30.50
C HIS A 109 9.13 19.75 -29.31
N TYR A 110 8.99 19.17 -28.12
CA TYR A 110 8.64 19.90 -26.89
C TYR A 110 9.49 21.16 -26.67
N SER A 111 10.80 21.09 -26.92
CA SER A 111 11.72 22.22 -26.72
C SER A 111 11.46 23.44 -27.61
N ARG A 112 10.71 23.29 -28.70
CA ARG A 112 10.35 24.41 -29.59
C ARG A 112 9.03 25.07 -29.15
N CYS A 113 8.33 24.53 -28.17
CA CYS A 113 7.02 25.04 -27.76
C CYS A 113 7.17 26.03 -26.59
N GLN A 114 6.54 27.19 -26.69
CA GLN A 114 6.44 28.19 -25.63
C GLN A 114 4.98 28.30 -25.21
N LEU A 115 4.68 28.17 -23.92
CA LEU A 115 3.31 28.27 -23.40
C LEU A 115 2.80 29.71 -23.50
N PHE A 116 1.56 29.87 -23.91
CA PHE A 116 0.84 31.12 -23.78
C PHE A 116 0.47 31.35 -22.32
N VAL A 117 0.78 32.55 -21.80
CA VAL A 117 0.49 32.94 -20.42
C VAL A 117 -0.83 33.70 -20.35
N GLY A 118 -1.03 34.63 -21.29
CA GLY A 118 -2.19 35.50 -21.35
C GLY A 118 -1.91 36.74 -22.19
N ASN A 119 -2.95 37.53 -22.38
CA ASN A 119 -2.87 38.84 -23.03
C ASN A 119 -2.65 39.90 -21.95
N TYR A 120 -1.61 40.71 -22.10
CA TYR A 120 -1.27 41.78 -21.16
C TYR A 120 -1.13 43.11 -21.88
N GLU A 121 -1.44 44.21 -21.17
CA GLU A 121 -1.38 45.56 -21.70
C GLU A 121 0.03 46.15 -21.58
N PHE A 122 0.75 46.27 -22.68
CA PHE A 122 2.05 46.93 -22.71
C PHE A 122 1.93 48.38 -23.16
N PRO A 123 2.79 49.30 -22.67
CA PRO A 123 2.87 50.62 -23.26
C PRO A 123 3.27 50.49 -24.73
N THR A 124 2.51 51.14 -25.62
CA THR A 124 2.81 51.19 -27.06
C THR A 124 4.18 51.86 -27.27
N SER A 125 4.90 51.50 -28.34
CA SER A 125 6.22 52.07 -28.69
C SER A 125 6.23 53.60 -28.74
N ASP A 126 5.07 54.20 -29.05
CA ASP A 126 4.90 55.63 -29.26
C ASP A 126 4.57 56.37 -27.95
N GLY A 127 4.52 55.68 -26.81
CA GLY A 127 4.29 56.24 -25.48
C GLY A 127 2.86 56.70 -25.20
N LEU A 128 1.99 56.69 -26.21
CA LEU A 128 0.59 57.13 -26.15
C LEU A 128 -0.34 55.94 -26.41
N GLY A 129 -0.56 55.12 -25.39
CA GLY A 129 -1.53 54.02 -25.45
C GLY A 129 -1.07 52.73 -24.78
N LYS A 130 -2.02 51.82 -24.59
CA LYS A 130 -1.78 50.46 -24.12
C LYS A 130 -2.16 49.48 -25.22
N GLU A 131 -1.21 48.68 -25.68
CA GLU A 131 -1.44 47.62 -26.66
C GLU A 131 -1.54 46.27 -25.95
N VAL A 132 -2.57 45.50 -26.30
CA VAL A 132 -2.78 44.15 -25.76
C VAL A 132 -1.89 43.17 -26.52
N VAL A 133 -0.78 42.77 -25.90
CA VAL A 133 0.21 41.86 -26.52
C VAL A 133 0.12 40.48 -25.89
N PRO A 134 0.09 39.39 -26.69
CA PRO A 134 0.15 38.04 -26.17
C PRO A 134 1.51 37.75 -25.54
N VAL A 135 1.51 37.32 -24.27
CA VAL A 135 2.72 36.98 -23.52
C VAL A 135 2.96 35.49 -23.51
N PHE A 136 4.20 35.10 -23.77
CA PHE A 136 4.64 33.72 -23.80
C PHE A 136 5.66 33.42 -22.70
N ALA A 137 5.63 32.20 -22.21
CA ALA A 137 6.62 31.71 -21.25
C ALA A 137 7.93 31.36 -21.98
N GLN A 138 8.99 32.12 -21.71
CA GLN A 138 10.34 31.77 -22.15
C GLN A 138 10.92 30.63 -21.31
N ARG A 139 10.63 30.63 -20.00
CA ARG A 139 11.02 29.57 -19.07
C ARG A 139 9.85 29.23 -18.16
N VAL A 140 9.54 27.94 -18.05
CA VAL A 140 8.48 27.43 -17.17
C VAL A 140 9.11 26.73 -15.98
N THR A 141 8.69 27.11 -14.78
CA THR A 141 8.99 26.42 -13.52
C THR A 141 7.73 25.73 -13.01
N ALA A 142 7.90 24.76 -12.13
CA ALA A 142 6.79 23.98 -11.58
C ALA A 142 7.05 23.66 -10.11
N THR A 143 5.99 23.51 -9.32
CA THR A 143 6.09 22.95 -7.97
C THR A 143 6.43 21.46 -8.03
N LYS A 144 6.88 20.92 -6.89
CA LYS A 144 7.12 19.48 -6.76
C LYS A 144 5.79 18.72 -6.97
N PRO A 145 5.75 17.72 -7.87
CA PRO A 145 4.53 16.97 -8.14
C PRO A 145 4.16 16.07 -6.97
N SER A 146 2.89 16.13 -6.58
CA SER A 146 2.27 15.29 -5.57
C SER A 146 1.20 14.40 -6.20
N TRP A 147 1.10 13.15 -5.75
CA TRP A 147 0.01 12.27 -6.15
C TRP A 147 -1.25 12.60 -5.36
N ASN A 148 -2.34 12.92 -6.04
CA ASN A 148 -3.63 13.13 -5.39
C ASN A 148 -4.44 11.82 -5.40
N LEU A 149 -4.72 11.28 -4.21
CA LEU A 149 -5.43 10.01 -4.02
C LEU A 149 -6.90 10.07 -4.48
N LEU A 150 -7.57 11.21 -4.28
CA LEU A 150 -8.98 11.39 -4.62
C LEU A 150 -9.19 11.49 -6.12
N THR A 151 -8.31 12.22 -6.81
CA THR A 151 -8.44 12.46 -8.24
C THR A 151 -7.64 11.48 -9.11
N GLY A 152 -6.79 10.65 -8.50
CA GLY A 152 -6.05 9.58 -9.17
C GLY A 152 -5.02 10.04 -10.19
N HIS A 153 -4.44 11.23 -10.01
CA HIS A 153 -3.40 11.76 -10.90
C HIS A 153 -2.37 12.62 -10.17
N PHE A 154 -1.23 12.86 -10.82
CA PHE A 154 -0.20 13.77 -10.34
C PHE A 154 -0.63 15.22 -10.55
N VAL A 155 -0.50 16.03 -9.51
CA VAL A 155 -0.84 17.45 -9.50
C VAL A 155 0.40 18.27 -9.16
N TRP A 156 0.63 19.34 -9.92
CA TRP A 156 1.61 20.40 -9.62
C TRP A 156 1.14 21.70 -10.27
N ASN A 157 1.64 22.83 -9.77
CA ASN A 157 1.37 24.14 -10.35
C ASN A 157 2.54 24.54 -11.23
N ARG A 158 2.24 25.19 -12.36
CA ARG A 158 3.22 25.67 -13.33
C ARG A 158 3.23 27.19 -13.34
N TYR A 159 4.42 27.76 -13.48
CA TYR A 159 4.65 29.19 -13.46
C TYR A 159 5.57 29.61 -14.60
N ALA A 160 5.34 30.78 -15.20
CA ALA A 160 6.33 31.42 -16.05
C ALA A 160 7.38 32.11 -15.16
N ALA A 161 8.60 31.59 -15.19
CA ALA A 161 9.74 32.22 -14.53
C ALA A 161 10.33 33.39 -15.32
N LYS A 162 10.17 33.36 -16.65
CA LYS A 162 10.54 34.46 -17.53
C LYS A 162 9.54 34.53 -18.68
N THR A 163 9.04 35.73 -18.93
CA THR A 163 8.04 36.02 -19.97
C THR A 163 8.67 36.75 -21.16
N LEU A 164 8.06 36.60 -22.33
CA LEU A 164 8.40 37.31 -23.55
C LEU A 164 7.10 37.74 -24.25
N PRO A 165 6.85 39.06 -24.40
CA PRO A 165 7.58 40.19 -23.79
C PRO A 165 7.60 40.15 -22.25
N ARG A 166 8.60 40.81 -21.64
CA ARG A 166 8.78 40.84 -20.18
C ARG A 166 7.72 41.76 -19.56
N ILE A 167 6.85 41.20 -18.72
CA ILE A 167 5.85 41.96 -17.98
C ILE A 167 6.56 42.83 -16.92
N PRO A 168 6.41 44.17 -16.94
CA PRO A 168 7.18 45.06 -16.06
C PRO A 168 6.66 45.15 -14.63
N TRP A 169 5.34 44.99 -14.39
CA TRP A 169 4.74 45.11 -13.05
C TRP A 169 4.71 43.80 -12.25
N GLU A 170 4.85 42.63 -12.89
CA GLU A 170 4.96 41.35 -12.19
C GLU A 170 6.43 41.07 -11.86
N SER A 171 6.79 41.26 -10.59
CA SER A 171 8.14 41.04 -10.07
C SER A 171 8.45 39.56 -9.74
N GLY A 172 7.61 38.61 -10.19
CA GLY A 172 7.69 37.22 -9.77
C GLY A 172 7.26 36.19 -10.81
N HIS A 173 6.84 35.03 -10.30
CA HIS A 173 6.40 33.88 -11.08
C HIS A 173 4.93 33.99 -11.44
N VAL A 174 4.63 34.14 -12.73
CA VAL A 174 3.25 34.25 -13.22
C VAL A 174 2.64 32.86 -13.30
N GLN A 175 1.52 32.61 -12.60
CA GLN A 175 0.88 31.30 -12.62
C GLN A 175 0.22 31.02 -13.97
N ILE A 176 0.46 29.84 -14.53
CA ILE A 176 -0.20 29.39 -15.77
C ILE A 176 -1.20 28.28 -15.37
N PRO A 177 -2.52 28.54 -15.39
CA PRO A 177 -3.51 27.54 -15.01
C PRO A 177 -3.52 26.38 -16.00
N TRP A 178 -3.81 25.15 -15.53
CA TRP A 178 -4.03 24.02 -16.43
C TRP A 178 -5.29 24.20 -17.27
N PRO A 179 -5.33 23.69 -18.51
CA PRO A 179 -6.53 23.77 -19.34
C PRO A 179 -7.64 22.93 -18.70
N LYS A 180 -8.85 23.46 -18.68
CA LYS A 180 -10.03 22.71 -18.21
C LYS A 180 -10.38 21.69 -19.30
N PRO A 181 -10.36 20.38 -19.03
CA PRO A 181 -10.81 19.42 -20.03
C PRO A 181 -12.26 19.67 -20.38
N GLU A 182 -12.59 19.54 -21.67
CA GLU A 182 -13.97 19.46 -22.11
C GLU A 182 -14.64 18.30 -21.38
N LYS A 183 -15.80 18.58 -20.77
CA LYS A 183 -16.58 17.51 -20.15
C LYS A 183 -17.09 16.61 -21.28
N PRO A 184 -16.96 15.28 -21.17
CA PRO A 184 -17.53 14.39 -22.16
C PRO A 184 -19.02 14.69 -22.28
N THR A 185 -19.51 14.85 -23.52
CA THR A 185 -20.93 14.94 -23.81
C THR A 185 -21.55 13.59 -23.43
N LEU A 186 -22.37 13.59 -22.38
CA LEU A 186 -23.13 12.42 -22.02
C LEU A 186 -24.27 12.25 -23.04
N PRO A 187 -24.60 11.00 -23.43
CA PRO A 187 -25.79 10.77 -24.22
C PRO A 187 -27.04 11.25 -23.47
N GLU A 188 -28.06 11.64 -24.22
CA GLU A 188 -29.37 11.95 -23.64
C GLU A 188 -29.95 10.70 -22.96
N PRO A 189 -30.65 10.86 -21.83
CA PRO A 189 -31.17 9.74 -21.06
C PRO A 189 -32.18 8.94 -21.88
N SER A 190 -32.09 7.61 -21.79
CA SER A 190 -33.05 6.69 -22.41
C SER A 190 -34.32 6.56 -21.56
N ASN A 191 -35.40 6.04 -22.13
CA ASN A 191 -36.64 5.70 -21.40
C ASN A 191 -36.43 4.66 -20.28
N TYR A 192 -35.31 3.93 -20.31
CA TYR A 192 -34.91 2.98 -19.27
C TYR A 192 -34.06 3.61 -18.15
N ASP A 193 -33.61 4.85 -18.32
CA ASP A 193 -32.83 5.54 -17.29
C ASP A 193 -33.75 6.10 -16.20
N THR A 194 -33.29 6.00 -14.95
CA THR A 194 -34.04 6.54 -13.81
C THR A 194 -33.92 8.06 -13.75
N SER A 195 -35.00 8.74 -13.39
CA SER A 195 -34.96 10.19 -13.21
C SER A 195 -34.06 10.54 -12.02
N LYS A 196 -33.40 11.71 -12.11
CA LYS A 196 -32.49 12.18 -11.07
C LYS A 196 -33.16 12.25 -9.70
N GLU A 197 -34.43 12.65 -9.65
CA GLU A 197 -35.22 12.77 -8.42
C GLU A 197 -35.32 11.44 -7.68
N VAL A 198 -35.68 10.37 -8.39
CA VAL A 198 -35.81 9.00 -7.85
C VAL A 198 -34.47 8.47 -7.33
N VAL A 199 -33.37 8.73 -8.04
CA VAL A 199 -32.02 8.30 -7.62
C VAL A 199 -31.53 9.06 -6.38
N THR A 200 -31.87 10.34 -6.25
CA THR A 200 -31.47 11.17 -5.12
C THR A 200 -32.28 10.93 -3.85
N GLU A 201 -33.40 10.19 -3.95
CA GLU A 201 -34.24 9.88 -2.80
C GLU A 201 -33.49 8.97 -1.81
N VAL A 202 -33.25 9.48 -0.58
CA VAL A 202 -32.58 8.72 0.48
C VAL A 202 -33.57 7.76 1.13
N THR A 203 -33.66 6.55 0.58
CA THR A 203 -34.53 5.48 1.11
C THR A 203 -33.90 4.69 2.26
N TYR A 204 -32.57 4.71 2.37
CA TYR A 204 -31.85 3.93 3.36
C TYR A 204 -31.93 4.56 4.76
N LYS A 205 -32.63 3.89 5.67
CA LYS A 205 -32.64 4.20 7.10
C LYS A 205 -31.53 3.39 7.79
N VAL A 206 -30.50 4.08 8.29
CA VAL A 206 -29.41 3.43 9.02
C VAL A 206 -29.98 2.73 10.27
N PRO A 207 -29.75 1.41 10.46
CA PRO A 207 -30.20 0.73 11.67
C PRO A 207 -29.53 1.34 12.90
N ARG A 208 -30.29 1.55 13.97
CA ARG A 208 -29.76 2.01 15.26
C ARG A 208 -28.99 0.85 15.91
N ILE A 209 -27.71 0.72 15.59
CA ILE A 209 -26.80 -0.14 16.34
C ILE A 209 -26.64 0.54 17.70
N GLN A 210 -27.13 -0.07 18.77
CA GLN A 210 -26.90 0.40 20.14
C GLN A 210 -25.41 0.24 20.46
N GLN A 211 -24.60 1.20 20.03
CA GLN A 211 -23.19 1.28 20.40
C GLN A 211 -23.11 1.79 21.83
N ALA A 212 -23.39 0.91 22.80
CA ALA A 212 -22.90 1.12 24.15
C ALA A 212 -21.38 0.90 24.13
N LEU A 213 -20.62 1.85 23.56
CA LEU A 213 -19.15 1.85 23.58
C LEU A 213 -18.61 1.85 25.03
N SER A 214 -19.47 2.20 25.99
CA SER A 214 -19.23 2.25 27.44
C SER A 214 -20.09 1.24 28.22
N GLY A 215 -20.73 0.27 27.56
CA GLY A 215 -21.37 -0.84 28.26
C GLY A 215 -20.31 -1.73 28.92
N PRO A 216 -20.59 -2.37 30.07
CA PRO A 216 -19.68 -3.37 30.61
C PRO A 216 -19.51 -4.46 29.55
N LEU A 217 -18.28 -4.67 29.09
CA LEU A 217 -17.96 -5.80 28.21
C LEU A 217 -18.41 -7.08 28.93
N PRO A 218 -19.13 -7.99 28.26
CA PRO A 218 -19.51 -9.25 28.87
C PRO A 218 -18.23 -9.97 29.32
N ARG A 219 -18.19 -10.36 30.60
CA ARG A 219 -17.05 -11.08 31.17
C ARG A 219 -17.03 -12.48 30.55
N PRO A 220 -15.90 -12.96 30.02
CA PRO A 220 -15.81 -14.37 29.61
C PRO A 220 -16.03 -15.25 30.84
N PRO A 221 -16.86 -16.30 30.74
CA PRO A 221 -17.01 -17.23 31.84
C PRO A 221 -15.67 -17.90 32.13
N THR A 222 -15.42 -18.14 33.42
CA THR A 222 -14.27 -18.93 33.82
C THR A 222 -14.44 -20.38 33.38
N GLU A 223 -13.33 -21.09 33.17
CA GLU A 223 -13.36 -22.52 32.79
C GLU A 223 -14.12 -23.35 33.85
N GLU A 224 -13.98 -23.00 35.12
CA GLU A 224 -14.71 -23.63 36.22
C GLU A 224 -16.23 -23.37 36.14
N GLU A 225 -16.66 -22.14 35.87
CA GLU A 225 -18.09 -21.80 35.65
C GLU A 225 -18.68 -22.52 34.43
N PHE A 226 -17.88 -22.68 33.37
CA PHE A 226 -18.31 -23.41 32.18
C PHE A 226 -18.43 -24.92 32.45
N LEU A 227 -17.42 -25.52 33.08
CA LEU A 227 -17.43 -26.95 33.42
C LEU A 227 -18.54 -27.26 34.42
N THR A 228 -18.73 -26.41 35.43
CA THR A 228 -19.83 -26.60 36.40
C THR A 228 -21.20 -26.49 35.74
N ALA A 229 -21.41 -25.57 34.79
CA ALA A 229 -22.65 -25.53 34.01
C ALA A 229 -22.86 -26.77 33.13
N MET A 230 -21.78 -27.37 32.61
CA MET A 230 -21.85 -28.58 31.79
C MET A 230 -22.19 -29.83 32.63
N TYR A 231 -21.63 -29.95 33.83
CA TYR A 231 -21.79 -31.13 34.69
C TYR A 231 -22.95 -31.02 35.70
N ASN A 232 -23.43 -29.82 36.00
CA ASN A 232 -24.56 -29.60 36.91
C ASN A 232 -25.76 -28.99 36.16
N PRO A 233 -26.77 -29.79 35.78
CA PRO A 233 -27.93 -29.29 35.02
C PRO A 233 -28.81 -28.29 35.80
N GLY A 234 -28.65 -28.19 37.13
CA GLY A 234 -29.30 -27.18 37.97
C GLY A 234 -28.58 -25.84 38.04
N TYR A 235 -27.33 -25.76 37.57
CA TYR A 235 -26.54 -24.53 37.56
C TYR A 235 -26.83 -23.72 36.30
N LYS A 236 -27.69 -22.71 36.41
CA LYS A 236 -27.97 -21.76 35.32
C LYS A 236 -26.91 -20.66 35.32
N ALA A 237 -25.80 -20.91 34.62
CA ALA A 237 -24.87 -19.84 34.32
C ALA A 237 -25.56 -18.81 33.41
N SER A 238 -25.46 -17.52 33.76
CA SER A 238 -25.94 -16.42 32.93
C SER A 238 -24.95 -16.17 31.79
N PHE A 239 -24.90 -17.06 30.81
CA PHE A 239 -24.23 -16.80 29.55
C PHE A 239 -25.12 -15.89 28.72
N ASP A 240 -24.61 -14.72 28.34
CA ASP A 240 -25.32 -13.78 27.49
C ASP A 240 -25.16 -14.23 26.03
N ASP A 241 -26.21 -14.79 25.42
CA ASP A 241 -26.21 -15.22 24.01
C ASP A 241 -25.96 -14.05 23.03
N SER A 242 -26.10 -12.80 23.49
CA SER A 242 -25.79 -11.60 22.72
C SER A 242 -24.31 -11.20 22.77
N ALA A 243 -23.50 -11.88 23.58
CA ALA A 243 -22.08 -11.60 23.70
C ALA A 243 -21.30 -12.02 22.44
N PRO A 244 -20.34 -11.19 21.98
CA PRO A 244 -19.50 -11.53 20.84
C PRO A 244 -18.66 -12.78 21.11
N VAL A 245 -18.60 -13.69 20.14
CA VAL A 245 -17.91 -14.99 20.23
C VAL A 245 -16.42 -14.81 20.56
N GLU A 246 -15.82 -13.69 20.16
CA GLU A 246 -14.44 -13.32 20.40
C GLU A 246 -14.07 -13.25 21.90
N VAL A 247 -15.04 -12.97 22.76
CA VAL A 247 -14.85 -12.96 24.22
C VAL A 247 -14.52 -14.36 24.72
N TYR A 248 -15.20 -15.38 24.18
CA TYR A 248 -14.98 -16.79 24.51
C TYR A 248 -13.72 -17.36 23.84
N LEU A 249 -13.39 -16.91 22.63
CA LEU A 249 -12.24 -17.40 21.86
C LEU A 249 -10.95 -16.60 22.09
N ASN A 250 -10.88 -15.80 23.15
CA ASN A 250 -9.75 -14.89 23.37
C ASN A 250 -8.39 -15.60 23.41
N MET A 251 -8.32 -16.84 23.92
CA MET A 251 -7.09 -17.63 24.00
C MET A 251 -6.66 -18.15 22.62
N GLU A 252 -7.63 -18.51 21.78
CA GLU A 252 -7.38 -19.00 20.42
C GLU A 252 -6.99 -17.86 19.48
N LEU A 253 -7.70 -16.73 19.58
CA LEU A 253 -7.45 -15.52 18.80
C LEU A 253 -6.13 -14.85 19.19
N SER A 254 -5.70 -14.97 20.46
CA SER A 254 -4.50 -14.30 20.96
C SER A 254 -3.29 -15.23 21.04
N ASN A 255 -2.55 -15.34 19.93
CA ASN A 255 -1.32 -16.14 19.86
C ASN A 255 -0.40 -15.90 21.08
N PRO A 256 -0.17 -16.92 21.94
CA PRO A 256 0.63 -16.77 23.16
C PRO A 256 2.09 -16.40 22.86
N HIS A 257 2.56 -16.65 21.63
CA HIS A 257 3.89 -16.34 21.14
C HIS A 257 3.96 -15.07 20.28
N ALA A 258 2.90 -14.26 20.25
CA ALA A 258 2.91 -12.94 19.61
C ALA A 258 4.05 -12.06 20.15
N ARG A 259 4.60 -11.19 19.30
CA ARG A 259 5.71 -10.29 19.63
C ARG A 259 5.40 -9.41 20.85
N ALA A 260 4.17 -8.88 20.93
CA ALA A 260 3.73 -8.04 22.05
C ALA A 260 3.75 -8.79 23.39
N LYS A 261 3.16 -10.00 23.46
CA LYS A 261 3.20 -10.85 24.67
C LYS A 261 4.62 -11.27 25.04
N LYS A 262 5.50 -11.56 24.06
CA LYS A 262 6.93 -11.81 24.31
C LYS A 262 7.62 -10.59 24.93
N GLN A 263 7.33 -9.39 24.42
CA GLN A 263 7.88 -8.15 24.96
C GLN A 263 7.35 -7.87 26.37
N GLN A 264 6.07 -8.14 26.64
CA GLN A 264 5.49 -8.00 27.97
C GLN A 264 6.14 -8.96 28.97
N ARG A 265 6.30 -10.25 28.62
CA ARG A 265 7.03 -11.22 29.46
C ARG A 265 8.47 -10.79 29.71
N TRP A 266 9.16 -10.26 28.70
CA TRP A 266 10.51 -9.75 28.84
C TRP A 266 10.57 -8.52 29.77
N LYS A 267 9.62 -7.58 29.65
CA LYS A 267 9.50 -6.42 30.55
C LYS A 267 9.24 -6.84 32.00
N ILE A 268 8.30 -7.76 32.22
CA ILE A 268 8.00 -8.32 33.55
C ILE A 268 9.24 -9.00 34.13
N ARG A 269 9.93 -9.82 33.34
CA ARG A 269 11.18 -10.45 33.79
C ARG A 269 12.24 -9.41 34.15
N LYS A 270 12.39 -8.35 33.35
CA LYS A 270 13.34 -7.26 33.63
C LYS A 270 12.97 -6.46 34.87
N SER A 271 11.68 -6.21 35.13
CA SER A 271 11.25 -5.51 36.34
C SER A 271 11.52 -6.35 37.59
N VAL A 272 11.29 -7.68 37.52
CA VAL A 272 11.63 -8.60 38.61
C VAL A 272 13.15 -8.70 38.84
N GLU A 273 13.95 -8.77 37.76
CA GLU A 273 15.42 -8.76 37.87
C GLU A 273 15.93 -7.47 38.53
N LYS A 274 15.30 -6.32 38.23
CA LYS A 274 15.64 -5.02 38.80
C LYS A 274 15.22 -4.91 40.27
N SER A 275 13.98 -5.28 40.62
CA SER A 275 13.53 -5.24 42.02
C SER A 275 14.40 -6.11 42.92
N ARG A 276 14.83 -7.27 42.41
CA ARG A 276 15.77 -8.14 43.12
C ARG A 276 17.15 -7.50 43.33
N LEU A 277 17.68 -6.77 42.35
CA LEU A 277 18.92 -6.02 42.52
C LEU A 277 18.75 -4.93 43.58
N ASP A 278 17.63 -4.21 43.55
CA ASP A 278 17.33 -3.16 44.52
C ASP A 278 17.22 -3.74 45.95
N GLU A 279 16.63 -4.92 46.12
CA GLU A 279 16.62 -5.67 47.39
C GLU A 279 18.04 -6.00 47.89
N ILE A 280 18.91 -6.54 47.02
CA ILE A 280 20.29 -6.92 47.37
C ILE A 280 21.10 -5.66 47.75
N VAL A 281 20.98 -4.59 46.96
CA VAL A 281 21.62 -3.31 47.27
C VAL A 281 21.14 -2.78 48.63
N ALA A 282 19.83 -2.85 48.89
CA ALA A 282 19.28 -2.42 50.18
C ALA A 282 19.79 -3.27 51.35
N SER A 283 20.02 -4.58 51.17
CA SER A 283 20.62 -5.43 52.21
C SER A 283 22.10 -5.12 52.46
N GLU A 284 22.90 -4.90 51.41
CA GLU A 284 24.33 -4.57 51.56
C GLU A 284 24.54 -3.18 52.16
N MET A 285 23.70 -2.21 51.79
CA MET A 285 23.75 -0.86 52.36
C MET A 285 23.42 -0.84 53.86
N LYS A 286 22.66 -1.82 54.36
CA LYS A 286 22.43 -2.00 55.81
C LYS A 286 23.63 -2.62 56.53
N GLN A 287 24.56 -3.27 55.81
CA GLN A 287 25.70 -4.01 56.35
C GLN A 287 27.03 -3.42 55.86
N LEU A 288 27.28 -2.14 56.13
CA LEU A 288 28.46 -1.45 55.61
C LEU A 288 29.79 -1.99 56.17
N ASN A 289 29.84 -2.50 57.41
CA ASN A 289 31.03 -3.17 58.00
C ASN A 289 32.38 -2.47 57.69
N GLY A 290 32.43 -1.14 57.74
CA GLY A 290 33.63 -0.34 57.44
C GLY A 290 33.94 -0.10 55.96
N ARG A 291 33.09 -0.58 55.04
CA ARG A 291 33.17 -0.38 53.59
C ARG A 291 32.50 0.92 53.18
N THR A 292 32.90 1.44 52.03
CA THR A 292 32.22 2.60 51.41
C THR A 292 30.91 2.19 50.73
N GLU A 293 29.95 3.10 50.60
CA GLU A 293 28.68 2.83 49.89
C GLU A 293 28.89 2.35 48.44
N ARG A 294 29.97 2.83 47.82
CA ARG A 294 30.35 2.44 46.45
C ARG A 294 30.80 0.98 46.39
N GLU A 295 31.55 0.52 47.39
CA GLU A 295 31.98 -0.88 47.50
C GLU A 295 30.79 -1.80 47.79
N ALA A 296 29.89 -1.41 48.69
CA ALA A 296 28.68 -2.17 48.99
C ALA A 296 27.78 -2.35 47.75
N ARG A 297 27.60 -1.30 46.94
CA ARG A 297 26.87 -1.40 45.65
C ARG A 297 27.59 -2.26 44.62
N ALA A 298 28.92 -2.23 44.59
CA ALA A 298 29.71 -3.06 43.69
C ALA A 298 29.61 -4.55 44.06
N GLU A 299 29.67 -4.88 45.35
CA GLU A 299 29.46 -6.24 45.86
C GLU A 299 28.02 -6.73 45.62
N ALA A 300 27.01 -5.88 45.85
CA ALA A 300 25.61 -6.19 45.52
C ALA A 300 25.44 -6.54 44.03
N ALA A 301 26.03 -5.73 43.15
CA ALA A 301 26.01 -5.98 41.71
C ALA A 301 26.75 -7.27 41.32
N PHE A 302 27.83 -7.61 42.03
CA PHE A 302 28.57 -8.87 41.84
C PHE A 302 27.72 -10.08 42.26
N ARG A 303 27.15 -10.07 43.47
CA ARG A 303 26.24 -11.12 43.97
C ARG A 303 25.04 -11.33 43.05
N TRP A 304 24.45 -10.23 42.56
CA TRP A 304 23.35 -10.30 41.60
C TRP A 304 23.75 -10.96 40.27
N ARG A 305 24.95 -10.67 39.75
CA ARG A 305 25.48 -11.33 38.54
C ARG A 305 25.67 -12.83 38.76
N ASP A 306 26.15 -13.23 39.93
CA ASP A 306 26.28 -14.64 40.31
C ASP A 306 24.92 -15.33 40.45
N GLU A 307 23.93 -14.70 41.11
CA GLU A 307 22.55 -15.21 41.17
C GLU A 307 21.97 -15.38 39.75
N LEU A 308 22.19 -14.43 38.85
CA LEU A 308 21.73 -14.53 37.46
C LEU A 308 22.41 -15.69 36.71
N LYS A 309 23.70 -15.92 36.96
CA LYS A 309 24.45 -17.03 36.35
C LYS A 309 23.93 -18.37 36.87
N GLN A 310 23.73 -18.51 38.18
CA GLN A 310 23.17 -19.70 38.80
C GLN A 310 21.75 -19.99 38.28
N LYS A 311 20.86 -18.99 38.25
CA LYS A 311 19.50 -19.13 37.68
C LYS A 311 19.52 -19.58 36.22
N GLN A 312 20.47 -19.08 35.42
CA GLN A 312 20.62 -19.53 34.03
C GLN A 312 21.09 -20.98 33.94
N GLU A 313 22.02 -21.40 34.80
CA GLU A 313 22.48 -22.79 34.87
C GLU A 313 21.37 -23.73 35.34
N GLU A 314 20.59 -23.34 36.35
CA GLU A 314 19.41 -24.08 36.81
C GLU A 314 18.35 -24.21 35.72
N GLN A 315 18.02 -23.11 35.02
CA GLN A 315 17.09 -23.16 33.89
C GLN A 315 17.59 -24.08 32.77
N LYS A 316 18.90 -24.06 32.47
CA LYS A 316 19.51 -24.99 31.51
C LYS A 316 19.37 -26.45 31.98
N LYS A 317 19.64 -26.71 33.27
CA LYS A 317 19.48 -28.04 33.88
C LYS A 317 18.02 -28.52 33.84
N MET A 318 17.05 -27.64 34.16
CA MET A 318 15.62 -27.95 34.08
C MET A 318 15.19 -28.27 32.66
N ARG A 319 15.54 -27.43 31.68
CA ARG A 319 15.25 -27.69 30.26
C ARG A 319 15.87 -28.99 29.77
N TRP A 320 17.07 -29.32 30.25
CA TRP A 320 17.71 -30.59 29.92
C TRP A 320 16.94 -31.78 30.52
N LYS A 321 16.53 -31.71 31.79
CA LYS A 321 15.67 -32.72 32.44
C LYS A 321 14.35 -32.90 31.69
N ASP A 322 13.66 -31.81 31.36
CA ASP A 322 12.38 -31.82 30.65
C ASP A 322 12.54 -32.47 29.26
N ARG A 323 13.57 -32.08 28.51
CA ARG A 323 13.86 -32.67 27.19
C ARG A 323 14.14 -34.18 27.29
N VAL A 324 14.88 -34.61 28.31
CA VAL A 324 15.16 -36.04 28.54
C VAL A 324 13.90 -36.78 28.96
N ALA A 325 13.05 -36.18 29.80
CA ALA A 325 11.77 -36.73 30.22
C ALA A 325 10.81 -36.91 29.03
N ASP A 326 10.70 -35.90 28.16
CA ASP A 326 9.88 -35.95 26.94
C ASP A 326 10.36 -37.05 25.99
N VAL A 327 11.67 -37.14 25.73
CA VAL A 327 12.24 -38.19 24.88
C VAL A 327 11.98 -39.58 25.47
N ASN A 328 12.11 -39.75 26.78
CA ASN A 328 11.81 -41.00 27.47
C ASN A 328 10.32 -41.37 27.41
N MET A 329 9.43 -40.39 27.58
CA MET A 329 7.98 -40.56 27.46
C MET A 329 7.58 -40.97 26.05
N ILE A 330 8.09 -40.28 25.02
CA ILE A 330 7.87 -40.62 23.61
C ILE A 330 8.38 -42.03 23.31
N ARG A 331 9.56 -42.40 23.83
CA ARG A 331 10.12 -43.76 23.68
C ARG A 331 9.22 -44.83 24.33
N LYS A 332 8.74 -44.58 25.55
CA LYS A 332 7.81 -45.48 26.25
C LYS A 332 6.49 -45.66 25.47
N ALA A 333 5.91 -44.56 24.98
CA ALA A 333 4.69 -44.59 24.16
C ALA A 333 4.89 -45.41 22.87
N ARG A 334 5.97 -45.16 22.12
CA ARG A 334 6.31 -45.94 20.91
C ARG A 334 6.50 -47.43 21.21
N ASN A 335 7.16 -47.77 22.31
CA ASN A 335 7.35 -49.16 22.71
C ASN A 335 6.02 -49.83 23.10
N LYS A 336 5.09 -49.10 23.74
CA LYS A 336 3.74 -49.60 24.06
C LYS A 336 2.96 -49.89 22.78
N VAL A 337 2.97 -48.97 21.81
CA VAL A 337 2.33 -49.17 20.49
C VAL A 337 2.93 -50.38 19.78
N LYS A 338 4.27 -50.49 19.68
CA LYS A 338 4.92 -51.66 19.09
C LYS A 338 4.54 -52.97 19.76
N LYS A 339 4.41 -53.00 21.09
CA LYS A 339 3.97 -54.19 21.82
C LYS A 339 2.52 -54.55 21.47
N GLN A 340 1.63 -53.56 21.43
CA GLN A 340 0.23 -53.76 21.03
C GLN A 340 0.11 -54.25 19.58
N GLU A 341 0.89 -53.68 18.65
CA GLU A 341 0.95 -54.14 17.26
C GLU A 341 1.48 -55.57 17.13
N ARG A 342 2.53 -55.93 17.87
CA ARG A 342 3.05 -57.31 17.91
C ARG A 342 2.00 -58.29 18.46
N GLN A 343 1.28 -57.90 19.50
CA GLN A 343 0.18 -58.70 20.04
C GLN A 343 -0.95 -58.86 19.02
N ARG A 344 -1.35 -57.77 18.35
CA ARG A 344 -2.34 -57.82 17.25
C ARG A 344 -1.88 -58.73 16.12
N ARG A 345 -0.64 -58.58 15.65
CA ARG A 345 -0.05 -59.44 14.61
C ARG A 345 -0.05 -60.91 15.03
N LYS A 346 0.40 -61.20 16.25
CA LYS A 346 0.39 -62.57 16.77
C LYS A 346 -1.02 -63.15 16.84
N LEU A 347 -2.03 -62.36 17.21
CA LEU A 347 -3.43 -62.77 17.22
C LEU A 347 -4.00 -62.97 15.81
N THR A 348 -3.59 -62.15 14.83
CA THR A 348 -4.03 -62.32 13.43
C THR A 348 -3.31 -63.47 12.72
N GLU A 349 -2.04 -63.72 13.07
CA GLU A 349 -1.23 -64.84 12.56
C GLU A 349 -1.56 -66.15 13.29
N LEU A 350 -2.23 -66.10 14.46
CA LEU A 350 -2.87 -67.24 15.12
C LEU A 350 -4.15 -67.62 14.36
N GLN A 351 -3.99 -67.99 13.10
CA GLN A 351 -4.93 -68.82 12.38
C GLN A 351 -4.34 -70.23 12.42
N LEU A 352 -5.10 -71.20 12.92
CA LEU A 352 -4.72 -72.61 12.81
C LEU A 352 -4.65 -72.93 11.30
N GLU A 353 -3.56 -73.55 10.88
CA GLU A 353 -3.51 -74.13 9.53
C GLU A 353 -4.56 -75.25 9.45
N ASP A 354 -5.33 -75.29 8.36
CA ASP A 354 -6.37 -76.29 8.12
C ASP A 354 -5.69 -77.66 7.91
N GLU A 355 -5.50 -78.40 9.01
CA GLU A 355 -5.08 -79.80 8.94
C GLU A 355 -6.28 -80.71 8.61
N PRO A 356 -6.08 -81.81 7.87
CA PRO A 356 -7.17 -82.64 7.33
C PRO A 356 -8.10 -83.29 8.37
N ASN A 357 -7.77 -83.21 9.66
CA ASN A 357 -8.58 -83.73 10.76
C ASN A 357 -9.36 -82.63 11.53
N GLN A 358 -9.31 -81.36 11.12
CA GLN A 358 -10.07 -80.29 11.76
C GLN A 358 -11.51 -80.26 11.23
N PHE A 359 -12.45 -80.73 12.06
CA PHE A 359 -13.89 -80.68 11.78
C PHE A 359 -14.49 -79.44 12.45
N ILE A 360 -14.83 -78.42 11.66
CA ILE A 360 -15.58 -77.24 12.13
C ILE A 360 -17.08 -77.55 11.96
N PRO A 361 -17.86 -77.65 13.06
CA PRO A 361 -19.31 -77.86 12.98
C PRO A 361 -19.97 -76.71 12.22
N LYS A 362 -20.86 -77.03 11.28
CA LYS A 362 -21.44 -76.04 10.36
C LYS A 362 -22.53 -75.13 10.95
N ASP A 363 -22.90 -75.31 12.22
CA ASP A 363 -24.02 -74.58 12.80
C ASP A 363 -23.64 -73.97 14.16
N LEU A 364 -23.45 -72.64 14.15
CA LEU A 364 -23.70 -71.69 15.24
C LEU A 364 -23.98 -70.29 14.66
#